data_AF-A0AAF0DYG1-F1
#
_entry.id   AF-A0AAF0DYG1-F1
#
_cell.length_a   1.000
_cell.length_b   1.000
_cell.length_c   1.000
_cell.angle_alpha   90.00
_cell.angle_beta   90.00
_cell.angle_gamma   90.00
#
_symmetry.space_group_name_H-M   'P 1'
#
loop_
_entity.id
_entity.type
_entity.pdbx_description
1 polymer ?
#
loop_
_entity_poly.entity_id
_entity_poly.type
_entity_poly.pdbx_seq_one_letter_code
_entity_poly.pdbx_strand_id
1 'polypeptide(L)'
;MLGRANINMESHGGMYLVHAYLNHDCDPNVRIRHVPSRGGVRAATRISAEALRPIREGDELVISYVDPALPTERRRLLLWRDYCFGPCACARCRADAPHTDTAAFDAEAASKRAADARTQPADAPDAAAELEHELRASLGF
;
A
#
# COMPACT_ATOMS: atom_id res chain seq x y z
N MET A 1 10.26 -21.30 -10.64
CA MET A 1 9.91 -22.69 -10.23
C MET A 1 8.40 -22.85 -10.24
N LEU A 2 7.79 -22.97 -11.43
CA LEU A 2 6.46 -23.59 -11.53
C LEU A 2 6.69 -25.11 -11.60
N GLY A 3 5.91 -25.90 -10.84
CA GLY A 3 5.98 -27.36 -10.87
C GLY A 3 6.44 -28.05 -9.58
N ARG A 4 6.77 -27.30 -8.51
CA ARG A 4 7.02 -27.88 -7.17
C ARG A 4 5.78 -27.93 -6.26
N ALA A 5 4.70 -27.25 -6.64
CA ALA A 5 3.42 -27.32 -5.95
C ALA A 5 2.49 -28.25 -6.74
N ASN A 6 2.17 -29.41 -6.18
CA ASN A 6 1.10 -30.24 -6.69
C ASN A 6 -0.24 -29.58 -6.28
N ILE A 7 -0.96 -29.01 -7.24
CA ILE A 7 -2.27 -28.38 -7.01
C ILE A 7 -3.32 -29.34 -6.44
N ASN A 8 -3.09 -30.65 -6.56
CA ASN A 8 -3.97 -31.70 -6.04
C ASN A 8 -3.54 -32.20 -4.66
N MET A 9 -2.50 -31.62 -4.06
CA MET A 9 -2.03 -32.03 -2.74
C MET A 9 -2.67 -31.14 -1.67
N GLU A 10 -3.74 -31.63 -1.07
CA GLU A 10 -4.59 -30.96 -0.06
C GLU A 10 -3.81 -30.35 1.12
N SER A 11 -2.60 -30.87 1.41
CA SER A 11 -1.72 -30.31 2.44
C SER A 11 -1.08 -28.97 2.05
N HIS A 12 -1.16 -28.57 0.79
CA HIS A 12 -0.55 -27.34 0.26
C HIS A 12 -1.59 -26.25 -0.09
N GLY A 13 -2.88 -26.50 0.16
CA GLY A 13 -3.97 -25.55 -0.08
C GLY A 13 -5.11 -26.14 -0.92
N GLY A 14 -6.14 -25.31 -1.14
CA GLY A 14 -7.28 -25.65 -1.98
C GLY A 14 -7.80 -24.40 -2.69
N MET A 15 -8.40 -24.58 -3.87
CA MET A 15 -9.06 -23.50 -4.61
C MET A 15 -10.56 -23.52 -4.33
N TYR A 16 -11.07 -22.38 -3.86
CA TYR A 16 -12.47 -22.25 -3.43
C TYR A 16 -13.13 -21.12 -4.21
N LEU A 17 -13.90 -21.47 -5.25
CA LEU A 17 -14.46 -20.50 -6.18
C LEU A 17 -15.34 -19.45 -5.48
N VAL A 18 -16.24 -19.87 -4.60
CA VAL A 18 -17.14 -18.96 -3.87
C VAL A 18 -16.36 -18.03 -2.93
N HIS A 19 -15.32 -18.53 -2.29
CA HIS A 19 -14.46 -17.75 -1.39
C HIS A 19 -13.64 -16.70 -2.14
N ALA A 20 -13.25 -16.96 -3.39
CA ALA A 20 -12.49 -16.02 -4.21
C ALA A 20 -13.27 -14.73 -4.56
N TYR A 21 -14.59 -14.70 -4.36
CA TYR A 21 -15.41 -13.49 -4.52
C TYR A 21 -15.39 -12.56 -3.30
N LEU A 22 -14.83 -12.99 -2.16
CA LEU A 22 -14.81 -12.16 -0.95
C LEU A 22 -13.67 -11.15 -1.04
N ASN A 23 -14.00 -9.86 -0.96
CA ASN A 23 -13.02 -8.79 -1.04
C ASN A 23 -12.25 -8.58 0.27
N HIS A 24 -11.16 -7.80 0.19
CA HIS A 24 -10.32 -7.45 1.31
C HIS A 24 -10.86 -6.29 2.14
N ASP A 25 -10.90 -6.44 3.47
CA ASP A 25 -10.88 -5.32 4.42
C ASP A 25 -9.91 -5.63 5.58
N CYS A 26 -9.20 -4.61 6.09
CA CYS A 26 -8.31 -4.75 7.24
C CYS A 26 -9.07 -4.86 8.59
N ASP A 27 -10.38 -4.57 8.59
CA ASP A 27 -11.34 -4.81 9.66
C ASP A 27 -12.54 -5.64 9.11
N PRO A 28 -12.33 -6.94 8.83
CA PRO A 28 -13.30 -7.76 8.12
C PRO A 28 -14.54 -8.10 8.97
N ASN A 29 -15.67 -8.41 8.32
CA ASN A 29 -16.86 -8.93 8.99
C ASN A 29 -16.96 -10.47 8.96
N VAL A 30 -16.12 -11.14 8.17
CA VAL A 30 -16.06 -12.60 8.05
C VAL A 30 -14.62 -13.08 8.21
N ARG A 31 -14.42 -14.22 8.88
CA ARG A 31 -13.16 -14.99 8.85
C ARG A 31 -13.34 -16.35 8.21
N ILE A 32 -12.27 -16.87 7.62
CA ILE A 32 -12.24 -18.18 7.00
C ILE A 32 -11.49 -19.14 7.90
N ARG A 33 -12.14 -20.25 8.24
CA ARG A 33 -11.57 -21.30 9.09
C ARG A 33 -11.44 -22.58 8.31
N HIS A 34 -10.26 -23.19 8.40
CA HIS A 34 -10.04 -24.56 7.93
C HIS A 34 -10.48 -25.52 9.03
N VAL A 35 -11.38 -26.44 8.71
CA VAL A 35 -11.85 -27.43 9.68
C VAL A 35 -10.75 -28.48 9.88
N PRO A 36 -10.27 -28.70 11.13
CA PRO A 36 -9.28 -29.72 11.37
C PRO A 36 -9.85 -31.10 11.05
N SER A 37 -9.03 -31.92 10.40
CA SER A 37 -9.32 -33.33 10.21
C SER A 37 -9.52 -34.02 11.57
N ARG A 38 -10.64 -34.71 11.75
CA ARG A 38 -10.79 -35.70 12.82
C ARG A 38 -10.39 -37.07 12.28
N GLY A 39 -9.46 -37.74 12.95
CA GLY A 39 -9.21 -39.17 12.74
C GLY A 39 -8.26 -39.55 11.60
N GLY A 40 -7.30 -38.69 11.23
CA GLY A 40 -6.22 -39.05 10.29
C GLY A 40 -6.61 -39.07 8.81
N VAL A 41 -7.87 -38.74 8.47
CA VAL A 41 -8.34 -38.53 7.10
C VAL A 41 -8.07 -37.08 6.73
N ARG A 42 -7.24 -36.83 5.70
CA ARG A 42 -6.71 -35.52 5.23
C ARG A 42 -7.53 -34.26 5.53
N ALA A 43 -6.82 -33.14 5.74
CA ALA A 43 -7.40 -31.82 6.02
C ALA A 43 -8.64 -31.57 5.16
N ALA A 44 -9.78 -31.32 5.81
CA ALA A 44 -11.05 -31.22 5.13
C ALA A 44 -10.93 -30.23 3.97
N THR A 45 -11.35 -30.63 2.78
CA THR A 45 -11.55 -29.78 1.59
C THR A 45 -12.68 -28.76 1.78
N ARG A 46 -13.01 -28.46 3.04
CA ARG A 46 -14.08 -27.59 3.47
C ARG A 46 -13.50 -26.48 4.32
N ILE A 47 -13.79 -25.27 3.89
CA ILE A 47 -13.64 -24.07 4.69
C ILE A 47 -15.00 -23.67 5.27
N SER A 48 -14.98 -22.98 6.41
CA SER A 48 -16.15 -22.30 6.95
C SER A 48 -15.91 -20.80 6.98
N ALA A 49 -16.87 -20.04 6.45
CA ALA A 49 -16.96 -18.61 6.66
C ALA A 49 -17.73 -18.36 7.96
N GLU A 50 -17.10 -17.69 8.92
CA GLU A 50 -17.67 -17.37 10.22
C GLU A 50 -17.81 -15.85 10.34
N ALA A 51 -19.01 -15.38 10.68
CA ALA A 51 -19.24 -13.96 10.95
C ALA A 51 -18.51 -13.53 12.24
N LEU A 52 -17.84 -12.38 12.17
CA LEU A 52 -17.13 -11.75 13.29
C LEU A 52 -17.99 -10.70 14.00
N ARG A 53 -19.01 -10.17 13.30
CA ARG A 53 -19.96 -9.17 13.79
C ARG A 53 -21.32 -9.40 13.12
N PRO A 54 -22.43 -8.82 13.63
CA PRO A 54 -23.72 -8.85 12.95
C PRO A 54 -23.61 -8.30 11.52
N ILE A 55 -24.23 -8.97 10.56
CA ILE A 55 -24.22 -8.61 9.13
C ILE A 55 -25.67 -8.41 8.70
N ARG A 56 -25.97 -7.25 8.10
CA ARG A 56 -27.31 -6.92 7.62
C ARG A 56 -27.47 -7.35 6.16
N GLU A 57 -28.71 -7.46 5.71
CA GLU A 57 -28.98 -7.70 4.29
C GLU A 57 -28.40 -6.56 3.44
N GLY A 58 -27.67 -6.92 2.38
CA GLY A 58 -26.99 -5.96 1.51
C GLY A 58 -25.57 -5.58 1.93
N ASP A 59 -25.13 -5.94 3.14
CA ASP A 59 -23.74 -5.72 3.55
C ASP A 59 -22.80 -6.63 2.74
N GLU A 60 -21.69 -6.05 2.25
CA GLU A 60 -20.65 -6.82 1.58
C GLU A 60 -19.93 -7.75 2.58
N LEU A 61 -19.72 -9.00 2.20
CA LEU A 61 -18.91 -9.95 2.96
C LEU A 61 -17.42 -9.76 2.60
N VAL A 62 -16.63 -9.36 3.59
CA VAL A 62 -15.21 -9.06 3.43
C VAL A 62 -14.35 -9.86 4.40
N ILE A 63 -13.17 -10.26 3.94
CA ILE A 63 -12.18 -11.03 4.70
C ILE A 63 -10.85 -10.26 4.73
N SER A 64 -9.93 -10.63 5.63
CA SER A 64 -8.56 -10.08 5.57
C SER A 64 -7.64 -11.04 4.83
N TYR A 65 -7.13 -10.59 3.68
CA TYR A 65 -6.13 -11.31 2.87
C TYR A 65 -4.76 -11.39 3.53
N VAL A 66 -4.45 -10.41 4.38
CA VAL A 66 -3.16 -10.31 5.10
C VAL A 66 -3.43 -10.35 6.60
N ASP A 67 -2.40 -10.57 7.40
CA ASP A 67 -2.55 -10.52 8.86
C ASP A 67 -2.93 -9.09 9.31
N PRO A 68 -4.11 -8.90 9.92
CA PRO A 68 -4.53 -7.60 10.40
C PRO A 68 -3.65 -7.08 11.55
N ALA A 69 -2.85 -7.90 12.25
CA ALA A 69 -1.94 -7.42 13.28
C ALA A 69 -0.74 -6.62 12.73
N LEU A 70 -0.48 -6.70 11.41
CA LEU A 70 0.63 -6.00 10.78
C LEU A 70 0.40 -4.47 10.72
N PRO A 71 1.47 -3.65 10.75
CA PRO A 71 1.37 -2.21 10.52
C PRO A 71 0.80 -1.85 9.15
N THR A 72 0.18 -0.68 9.02
CA THR A 72 -0.55 -0.23 7.82
C THR A 72 0.30 -0.23 6.56
N GLU A 73 1.54 0.26 6.64
CA GLU A 73 2.48 0.23 5.52
C GLU A 73 2.76 -1.20 5.06
N ARG A 74 2.95 -2.12 6.01
CA ARG A 74 3.20 -3.53 5.71
C ARG A 74 1.99 -4.20 5.09
N ARG A 75 0.77 -3.93 5.59
CA ARG A 75 -0.47 -4.43 4.97
C ARG A 75 -0.61 -3.94 3.53
N ARG A 76 -0.42 -2.64 3.27
CA ARG A 76 -0.49 -2.05 1.92
C ARG A 76 0.55 -2.64 0.96
N LEU A 77 1.79 -2.83 1.43
CA LEU A 77 2.85 -3.45 0.64
C LEU A 77 2.49 -4.89 0.23
N LEU A 78 2.01 -5.71 1.18
CA LEU A 78 1.63 -7.09 0.90
C LEU A 78 0.45 -7.17 -0.08
N LEU A 79 -0.56 -6.32 0.10
CA LEU A 79 -1.70 -6.24 -0.81
C LEU A 79 -1.29 -5.87 -2.24
N TRP A 80 -0.38 -4.89 -2.38
CA TRP A 80 0.12 -4.49 -3.70
C TRP A 80 0.96 -5.59 -4.35
N ARG A 81 1.86 -6.22 -3.58
CA ARG A 81 2.79 -7.24 -4.08
C ARG A 81 2.09 -8.57 -4.43
N ASP A 82 1.21 -9.05 -3.55
CA ASP A 82 0.68 -10.42 -3.62
C ASP A 82 -0.69 -10.48 -4.31
N TYR A 83 -1.45 -9.38 -4.27
CA TYR A 83 -2.82 -9.31 -4.79
C TYR A 83 -3.00 -8.26 -5.89
N CYS A 84 -1.93 -7.54 -6.27
CA CYS A 84 -1.97 -6.46 -7.25
C CYS A 84 -3.05 -5.41 -6.93
N PHE A 85 -3.31 -5.20 -5.64
CA PHE A 85 -4.35 -4.31 -5.12
C PHE A 85 -3.75 -3.31 -4.15
N GLY A 86 -4.02 -2.01 -4.35
CA GLY A 86 -3.64 -0.99 -3.39
C GLY A 86 -3.68 0.44 -3.93
N PRO A 87 -3.66 1.45 -3.04
CA PRO A 87 -3.66 1.31 -1.58
C PRO A 87 -5.03 0.93 -1.01
N CYS A 88 -5.05 0.08 0.02
CA CYS A 88 -6.29 -0.23 0.73
C CYS A 88 -6.87 1.03 1.38
N ALA A 89 -8.13 1.30 1.09
CA ALA A 89 -8.88 2.49 1.52
C ALA A 89 -9.92 2.18 2.61
N CYS A 90 -9.85 1.05 3.31
CA CYS A 90 -10.78 0.74 4.41
C CYS A 90 -10.71 1.78 5.55
N ALA A 91 -11.74 1.80 6.40
CA ALA A 91 -11.83 2.76 7.51
C ALA A 91 -10.58 2.72 8.42
N ARG A 92 -10.09 1.52 8.72
CA ARG A 92 -8.88 1.31 9.52
C ARG A 92 -7.63 1.90 8.86
N CYS A 93 -7.39 1.62 7.57
CA CYS A 93 -6.23 2.17 6.86
C CYS A 93 -6.30 3.70 6.68
N ARG A 94 -7.51 4.30 6.70
CA ARG A 94 -7.67 5.75 6.71
C ARG A 94 -7.39 6.36 8.09
N ALA A 95 -7.84 5.71 9.17
CA ALA A 95 -7.57 6.14 10.53
C ALA A 95 -6.09 5.98 10.91
N ASP A 96 -5.46 4.89 10.46
CA ASP A 96 -4.03 4.61 10.68
C ASP A 96 -3.10 5.42 9.76
N ALA A 97 -3.65 6.22 8.84
CA ALA A 97 -2.81 7.07 8.00
C ALA A 97 -2.02 8.00 8.92
N PRO A 98 -0.68 8.10 8.75
CA PRO A 98 0.07 9.07 9.53
C PRO A 98 -0.59 10.44 9.29
N HIS A 99 -0.81 11.19 10.36
CA HIS A 99 -0.87 12.64 10.25
C HIS A 99 0.47 13.06 9.65
N THR A 100 0.58 13.03 8.34
CA THR A 100 1.53 13.88 7.65
C THR A 100 1.06 15.28 8.00
N ASP A 101 1.65 15.86 9.04
CA ASP A 101 1.78 17.31 9.14
C ASP A 101 2.50 17.72 7.85
N THR A 102 1.74 17.88 6.77
CA THR A 102 2.22 18.51 5.55
C THR A 102 2.76 19.90 5.89
N ALA A 103 2.25 20.50 6.96
CA ALA A 103 2.79 21.69 7.62
C ALA A 103 4.31 21.61 7.91
N ALA A 104 4.85 20.45 8.30
CA ALA A 104 6.29 20.33 8.59
C ALA A 104 7.15 20.29 7.32
N PHE A 105 6.69 19.57 6.28
CA PHE A 105 7.36 19.54 4.98
C PHE A 105 7.24 20.86 4.22
N ASP A 106 6.07 21.51 4.30
CA ASP A 106 5.81 22.83 3.73
C ASP A 106 6.63 23.91 4.47
N ALA A 107 6.76 23.82 5.79
CA ALA A 107 7.58 24.73 6.58
C ALA A 107 9.07 24.56 6.29
N GLU A 108 9.58 23.34 6.11
CA GLU A 108 10.98 23.11 5.77
C GLU A 108 11.31 23.54 4.33
N ALA A 109 10.40 23.30 3.38
CA ALA A 109 10.53 23.80 2.01
C ALA A 109 10.44 25.34 1.94
N ALA A 110 9.57 25.96 2.74
CA ALA A 110 9.47 27.41 2.86
C ALA A 110 10.72 28.01 3.54
N SER A 111 11.27 27.35 4.56
CA SER A 111 12.47 27.80 5.26
C SER A 111 13.72 27.71 4.37
N LYS A 112 13.86 26.64 3.57
CA LYS A 112 14.91 26.54 2.54
C LYS A 112 14.78 27.63 1.47
N ARG A 113 13.58 27.85 0.92
CA ARG A 113 13.33 28.94 -0.05
C ARG A 113 13.64 30.32 0.53
N ALA A 114 13.33 30.54 1.80
CA ALA A 114 13.62 31.79 2.50
C ALA A 114 15.10 31.95 2.90
N ALA A 115 15.85 30.85 3.04
CA ALA A 115 17.30 30.87 3.26
C ALA A 115 18.04 31.12 1.94
N ASP A 116 17.60 30.50 0.84
CA ASP A 116 18.15 30.72 -0.50
C ASP A 116 17.95 32.19 -0.95
N ALA A 117 16.77 32.77 -0.66
CA ALA A 117 16.49 34.19 -0.93
C ALA A 117 17.35 35.17 -0.08
N ARG A 118 17.85 34.74 1.09
CA ARG A 118 18.72 35.55 1.96
C ARG A 118 20.20 35.42 1.61
N THR A 119 20.57 34.44 0.79
CA THR A 119 21.97 34.16 0.42
C THR A 119 22.34 34.72 -0.95
N GLN A 120 21.39 35.33 -1.68
CA GLN A 120 21.71 36.10 -2.87
C GLN A 120 22.34 37.45 -2.46
N PRO A 121 23.61 37.73 -2.83
CA PRO A 121 24.18 39.05 -2.62
C PRO A 121 23.45 40.06 -3.51
N ALA A 122 23.01 41.16 -2.91
CA ALA A 122 22.26 42.23 -3.59
C ALA A 122 23.09 43.00 -4.66
N ASP A 123 24.40 42.74 -4.74
CA ASP A 123 25.34 43.39 -5.65
C ASP A 123 26.22 42.37 -6.41
N ALA A 124 25.64 41.27 -6.89
CA ALA A 124 26.32 40.46 -7.90
C ALA A 124 26.16 41.16 -9.27
N PRO A 125 27.24 41.42 -10.03
CA PRO A 125 27.09 41.85 -11.42
C PRO A 125 26.28 40.80 -12.17
N ASP A 126 25.42 41.26 -13.08
CA ASP A 126 24.50 40.40 -13.83
C ASP A 126 25.30 39.41 -14.68
N ALA A 127 25.60 38.25 -14.09
CA ALA A 127 26.40 37.20 -14.69
C ALA A 127 25.78 36.65 -15.97
N ALA A 128 24.47 36.85 -16.18
CA ALA A 128 23.81 36.51 -17.43
C ALA A 128 24.20 37.48 -18.55
N ALA A 129 24.35 38.78 -18.24
CA ALA A 129 24.79 39.79 -19.20
C ALA A 129 26.28 39.63 -19.59
N GLU A 130 27.14 39.27 -18.64
CA GLU A 130 28.55 38.99 -18.91
C GLU A 130 28.73 37.75 -19.79
N LEU A 131 27.99 36.67 -19.50
CA LEU A 131 28.03 35.45 -20.30
C LEU A 131 27.48 35.68 -21.72
N GLU A 132 26.42 36.47 -21.88
CA GLU A 132 25.86 36.81 -23.18
C GLU A 132 26.84 37.67 -24.02
N HIS A 133 27.56 38.59 -23.38
CA HIS A 133 28.61 39.38 -24.02
C HIS A 133 29.80 38.52 -24.45
N GLU A 134 30.26 37.58 -23.61
CA GLU A 134 31.32 36.63 -23.97
C GLU A 134 30.91 35.70 -25.12
N LEU A 135 29.67 35.19 -25.11
CA LEU A 135 29.15 34.35 -26.20
C LEU A 135 29.03 35.12 -27.52
N ARG A 136 28.58 36.38 -27.50
CA ARG A 136 28.54 37.23 -28.71
C ARG A 136 29.95 37.51 -29.24
N ALA A 137 30.88 37.85 -28.35
CA ALA A 137 32.27 38.09 -28.72
C ALA A 137 32.96 36.84 -29.28
N SER A 138 32.64 35.64 -28.79
CA SER A 138 33.23 34.39 -29.29
C SER A 138 32.57 33.90 -30.58
N LEU A 139 31.29 34.20 -30.81
CA LEU A 139 30.52 33.73 -31.97
C LEU A 139 30.46 34.74 -33.12
N GLY A 140 31.01 35.95 -32.95
CA GLY A 140 31.23 36.91 -34.03
C GLY A 140 29.98 37.62 -34.54
N PHE A 141 28.99 37.87 -33.66
CA PHE A 141 27.86 38.76 -33.92
C PHE A 141 27.96 40.01 -33.06
#